data_AF-A0A7W9QG50-F1
#
_entry.id   AF-A0A7W9QG50-F1
#
_cell.length_a   1.000
_cell.length_b   1.000
_cell.length_c   1.000
_cell.angle_alpha   90.00
_cell.angle_beta   90.00
_cell.angle_gamma   90.00
#
_symmetry.space_group_name_H-M   'P 1'
#
loop_
_entity.id
_entity.type
_entity.pdbx_description
1 polymer ?
#
loop_
_entity_poly.entity_id
_entity_poly.type
_entity_poly.pdbx_seq_one_letter_code
_entity_poly.pdbx_strand_id
1 'polypeptide(L)' 'MAITPAAEICDQHIADLRGALAQAVRLLSFSAGQVAPGDPVVAERLMPTADEMTQVLNRTAPE' A
#
# COMPACT_ATOMS: atom_id res chain seq x y z
N MET A 1 -25.79 -4.73 17.89
CA MET A 1 -25.75 -5.50 16.63
C MET A 1 -24.74 -6.62 16.83
N ALA A 2 -25.10 -7.87 16.57
CA ALA A 2 -24.16 -8.99 16.63
C ALA A 2 -23.32 -9.00 15.35
N ILE A 3 -22.01 -8.88 15.49
CA ILE A 3 -21.08 -9.05 14.36
C ILE A 3 -21.11 -10.55 14.01
N THR A 4 -21.29 -10.87 12.72
CA THR A 4 -21.26 -12.25 12.26
C THR A 4 -19.81 -12.70 12.11
N PRO A 5 -19.47 -13.97 12.40
CA PRO A 5 -18.10 -14.46 12.27
C PRO A 5 -17.53 -14.30 10.85
N ALA A 6 -18.38 -14.27 9.82
CA ALA A 6 -17.97 -13.98 8.46
C ALA A 6 -17.51 -12.53 8.25
N ALA A 7 -18.10 -11.56 8.96
CA ALA A 7 -17.70 -10.16 8.90
C ALA A 7 -16.32 -9.96 9.58
N GLU A 8 -16.10 -10.57 10.75
CA GLU A 8 -14.80 -10.52 11.44
C GLU A 8 -13.66 -11.10 10.60
N ILE A 9 -13.90 -12.22 9.90
CA ILE A 9 -12.91 -12.81 8.98
C ILE A 9 -12.63 -11.87 7.80
N CYS A 10 -13.66 -11.21 7.27
CA CYS A 10 -13.50 -10.27 6.16
C CYS A 10 -12.65 -9.06 6.59
N ASP A 11 -12.94 -8.50 7.78
CA ASP A 11 -12.17 -7.38 8.35
C ASP A 11 -10.71 -7.76 8.60
N GLN A 12 -10.46 -8.97 9.10
CA GLN A 12 -9.09 -9.46 9.30
C GLN A 12 -8.32 -9.58 7.98
N HIS A 13 -8.94 -10.15 6.93
CA HIS A 13 -8.30 -10.22 5.62
C HIS A 13 -8.04 -8.83 5.02
N ILE A 14 -8.95 -7.88 5.21
CA ILE A 14 -8.74 -6.49 4.78
C ILE A 14 -7.57 -5.87 5.55
N ALA A 15 -7.47 -6.09 6.86
CA ALA A 15 -6.36 -5.60 7.67
C ALA A 15 -5.01 -6.18 7.21
N ASP A 16 -4.95 -7.48 6.93
CA ASP A 16 -3.73 -8.15 6.45
C ASP A 16 -3.31 -7.62 5.07
N LEU A 17 -4.26 -7.47 4.14
CA LEU A 17 -4.02 -6.90 2.81
C LEU A 17 -3.53 -5.44 2.90
N ARG A 18 -4.09 -4.65 3.81
CA ARG A 18 -3.64 -3.27 4.06
C ARG A 18 -2.22 -3.25 4.60
N GLY A 19 -1.89 -4.14 5.53
CA GLY A 19 -0.53 -4.29 6.06
C GLY A 19 0.49 -4.61 4.97
N ALA A 20 0.18 -5.59 4.13
CA ALA A 20 1.01 -5.98 3.00
C ALA A 20 1.19 -4.83 1.99
N LEU A 21 0.11 -4.12 1.66
CA LEU A 21 0.14 -3.00 0.73
C LEU A 21 0.99 -1.83 1.28
N ALA A 22 0.84 -1.49 2.57
CA ALA A 22 1.63 -0.46 3.22
C ALA A 22 3.13 -0.82 3.28
N GLN A 23 3.46 -2.09 3.42
CA GLN A 23 4.85 -2.55 3.32
C GLN A 23 5.39 -2.41 1.89
N ALA A 24 4.60 -2.79 0.89
CA ALA A 24 4.98 -2.67 -0.52
C ALA A 24 5.24 -1.20 -0.92
N VAL A 25 4.36 -0.27 -0.51
CA VAL A 25 4.55 1.19 -0.74
C VAL A 25 5.89 1.67 -0.17
N ARG A 26 6.23 1.27 1.06
CA ARG A 26 7.49 1.66 1.71
C ARG A 26 8.70 1.13 0.96
N LEU A 27 8.67 -0.14 0.57
CA LEU A 27 9.75 -0.76 -0.20
C LEU A 27 9.93 -0.08 -1.56
N LEU A 28 8.83 0.18 -2.28
CA LEU A 28 8.87 0.81 -3.60
C LEU A 28 9.43 2.24 -3.52
N SER A 29 9.00 3.01 -2.52
CA SER A 29 9.50 4.38 -2.28
C SER A 29 10.98 4.39 -1.93
N PHE A 30 11.42 3.45 -1.08
CA PHE A 30 12.83 3.27 -0.75
C PHE A 30 13.67 2.91 -1.98
N SER A 31 13.20 1.95 -2.78
CA SER A 31 13.87 1.56 -4.03
C SER A 31 13.96 2.72 -5.04
N ALA A 32 12.89 3.51 -5.17
CA ALA A 32 12.91 4.72 -6.02
C ALA A 32 13.99 5.70 -5.56
N GLY A 33 14.12 5.94 -4.25
CA GLY A 33 15.17 6.79 -3.68
C GLY A 33 16.59 6.26 -3.90
N GLN A 34 16.78 4.93 -3.88
CA GLN A 34 18.08 4.30 -4.14
C GLN A 34 18.49 4.36 -5.62
N VAL A 35 17.53 4.30 -6.54
CA VAL A 35 17.78 4.34 -7.98
C VAL A 35 17.95 5.77 -8.50
N ALA A 36 17.29 6.77 -7.89
CA ALA A 36 17.31 8.16 -8.32
C ALA A 36 18.70 8.78 -8.60
N PRO A 37 19.77 8.50 -7.82
CA PRO A 37 21.09 9.05 -8.09
C PRO A 37 21.76 8.50 -9.37
N GLY A 38 21.39 7.30 -9.81
CA GLY A 38 21.94 6.63 -10.98
C GLY A 38 21.02 6.65 -12.21
N ASP A 39 19.71 6.68 -11.97
CA ASP A 39 18.67 6.71 -13.00
C ASP A 39 17.41 7.43 -12.48
N PRO A 40 17.36 8.77 -12.62
CA PRO A 40 16.22 9.56 -12.15
C PRO A 40 14.93 9.26 -12.93
N VAL A 41 15.02 8.81 -14.18
CA VAL A 41 13.85 8.47 -15.00
C VAL A 41 13.15 7.23 -14.45
N VAL A 42 13.91 6.22 -14.00
CA VAL A 42 13.33 5.05 -13.34
C VAL A 42 12.68 5.43 -12.00
N ALA A 43 13.30 6.31 -11.22
CA ALA A 43 12.71 6.80 -9.98
C ALA A 43 11.38 7.55 -10.21
N GLU A 44 11.33 8.42 -11.23
CA GLU A 44 10.10 9.14 -11.64
C GLU A 44 8.99 8.20 -12.13
N ARG A 45 9.32 7.02 -12.68
CA ARG A 45 8.32 6.02 -13.07
C ARG A 45 7.80 5.20 -11.89
N LEU A 46 8.59 5.03 -10.83
CA LEU A 46 8.20 4.26 -9.64
C LEU A 46 7.33 5.05 -8.67
N MET A 47 7.57 6.36 -8.54
CA MET A 47 6.81 7.21 -7.61
C MET A 47 5.30 7.25 -7.87
N PRO A 48 4.79 7.36 -9.12
CA PRO A 48 3.36 7.29 -9.40
C PRO A 48 2.72 5.99 -8.96
N THR A 49 3.41 4.85 -9.14
CA THR A 49 2.91 3.55 -8.67
C THR A 49 2.83 3.49 -7.14
N ALA A 50 3.80 4.06 -6.42
CA ALA A 50 3.72 4.16 -4.96
C ALA A 50 2.56 5.07 -4.50
N ASP A 51 2.29 6.15 -5.24
CA ASP A 51 1.18 7.07 -4.94
C ASP A 51 -0.19 6.40 -5.18
N GLU A 52 -0.37 5.72 -6.31
CA GLU A 52 -1.58 4.93 -6.60
C GLU A 52 -1.85 3.88 -5.51
N MET A 53 -0.82 3.15 -5.10
CA MET A 53 -0.93 2.17 -4.00
C MET A 53 -1.29 2.84 -2.66
N THR A 54 -0.79 4.05 -2.40
CA THR A 54 -1.14 4.84 -1.22
C THR A 54 -2.60 5.31 -1.27
N GLN A 55 -3.10 5.71 -2.44
CA GLN A 55 -4.52 6.08 -2.61
C GLN A 55 -5.45 4.88 -2.40
N VAL A 56 -5.09 3.69 -2.88
CA VAL A 56 -5.83 2.44 -2.61
C VAL A 56 -5.83 2.13 -1.12
N LEU A 57 -4.70 2.32 -0.43
CA LEU A 57 -4.61 2.15 1.01
C LEU A 57 -5.52 3.15 1.74
N ASN A 58 -5.54 4.42 1.36
CA ASN A 58 -6.37 5.42 2.04
C ASN A 58 -7.87 5.14 1.87
N ARG A 59 -8.31 4.72 0.68
CA ARG A 59 -9.71 4.37 0.41
C ARG A 59 -10.19 3.13 1.15
N THR A 60 -9.29 2.23 1.53
CA THR A 60 -9.63 1.01 2.27
C THR A 60 -9.48 1.19 3.78
N ALA A 61 -9.24 2.41 4.27
CA ALA A 61 -9.15 2.67 5.69
C ALA A 61 -10.53 2.51 6.35
N PRO A 62 -10.59 1.92 7.56
CA PRO A 62 -11.82 1.94 8.34
C PRO A 62 -12.21 3.41 8.63
N GLU A 63 -13.51 3.71 8.53
CA GLU A 63 -14.09 5.03 8.82
C GLU A 63 -13.98 5.39 10.31
#